data_AF-A0A662KT84-F1
#
_entry.id   AF-A0A662KT84-F1
#
_cell.length_a   1.000
_cell.length_b   1.000
_cell.length_c   1.000
_cell.angle_alpha   90.00
_cell.angle_beta   90.00
_cell.angle_gamma   90.00
#
_symmetry.space_group_name_H-M   'P 1'
#
loop_
_entity.id
_entity.type
_entity.pdbx_description
1 polymer ?
#
loop_
_entity_poly.entity_id
_entity_poly.type
_entity_poly.pdbx_seq_one_letter_code
_entity_poly.pdbx_strand_id
1 'polypeptide(L)'
;MEKRIIIVLALIIAILLLAFSFSEMKGKKKEEMVVSMKIIPSEFTLQEGGSTEIVVELKVNNMPYIAKINWSIESSGNTGKLVFENESVTDSNGILKAEYFAPDDVDEMQQYIKIIARVKIGGHEYFATANATVYPLLYQTLIEVEKEREKIIAGETNILRAKLFANIDGWLPLKNKTIIWKFYANGKEMMVKESKTNGLGISEIPFFYSNAAENVSIVAEAIFERNLSGEIDYEGCHANLSFTVIPEKPGDFPVVLIHGWTGSITDALLNYTWWNLTQKLVANGFKVLDFDVTKPGIQWLTYEPSWFEEHHIPWIAAKVCEKIKEALVLNGYPPNQTIDIVAHSMGGLVARFMAEHYMADVDYWNKDWNGTGYPWYGDGDADITLGPYQIDDLIAVGTPCHGVPPNINESFLRSIIKYAYFPWWMGQVPDMIYDAPFLQAMGYKGTDLVDYYGVGGDIGVIIGDYPVDFDGDGIPHYSDGLCPTESPYLEGKPLYILEGHAWPVGEEDHISLIAINEKVHEYILEHLIL
;
A
#
# COMPACT_ATOMS: atom_id res chain seq x y z
N MET A 1 -100.45 -57.06 -3.17
CA MET A 1 -100.24 -55.80 -2.42
C MET A 1 -99.11 -55.92 -1.39
N GLU A 2 -98.89 -57.11 -0.80
CA GLU A 2 -97.95 -57.32 0.32
C GLU A 2 -96.45 -57.15 0.00
N LYS A 3 -95.97 -57.54 -1.20
CA LYS A 3 -94.54 -57.40 -1.54
C LYS A 3 -94.04 -55.95 -1.67
N ARG A 4 -94.91 -54.99 -2.01
CA ARG A 4 -94.53 -53.57 -2.12
C ARG A 4 -94.35 -52.91 -0.75
N ILE A 5 -95.12 -53.34 0.26
CA ILE A 5 -95.04 -52.80 1.62
C ILE A 5 -93.72 -53.22 2.30
N ILE A 6 -93.28 -54.47 2.08
CA ILE A 6 -92.03 -54.97 2.66
C ILE A 6 -90.79 -54.25 2.09
N ILE A 7 -90.78 -53.98 0.78
CA ILE A 7 -89.68 -53.24 0.14
C ILE A 7 -89.62 -51.80 0.65
N VAL A 8 -90.78 -51.15 0.82
CA VAL A 8 -90.84 -49.78 1.36
C VAL A 8 -90.39 -49.74 2.82
N LEU A 9 -90.77 -50.71 3.65
CA LEU A 9 -90.30 -50.80 5.04
C LEU A 9 -88.79 -51.05 5.12
N ALA A 10 -88.25 -51.93 4.29
CA ALA A 10 -86.81 -52.18 4.23
C ALA A 10 -86.03 -50.92 3.77
N LEU A 11 -86.58 -50.16 2.82
CA LEU A 11 -85.98 -48.89 2.39
C LEU A 11 -86.02 -47.84 3.50
N ILE A 12 -87.14 -47.73 4.22
CA ILE A 12 -87.29 -46.77 5.33
C ILE A 12 -86.34 -47.13 6.48
N ILE A 13 -86.18 -48.42 6.81
CA ILE A 13 -85.23 -48.89 7.83
C ILE A 13 -83.79 -48.63 7.38
N ALA A 14 -83.46 -48.87 6.11
CA ALA A 14 -82.13 -48.58 5.57
C ALA A 14 -81.82 -47.07 5.59
N ILE A 15 -82.80 -46.22 5.26
CA ILE A 15 -82.67 -44.75 5.32
C ILE A 15 -82.56 -44.28 6.77
N LEU A 16 -83.30 -44.88 7.72
CA LEU A 16 -83.20 -44.57 9.14
C LEU A 16 -81.86 -45.01 9.73
N LEU A 17 -81.34 -46.18 9.35
CA LEU A 17 -80.02 -46.65 9.78
C LEU A 17 -78.90 -45.79 9.18
N LEU A 18 -79.02 -45.38 7.92
CA LEU A 18 -78.11 -44.42 7.29
C LEU A 18 -78.17 -43.05 7.96
N ALA A 19 -79.37 -42.55 8.29
CA ALA A 19 -79.55 -41.29 9.00
C ALA A 19 -79.01 -41.36 10.44
N PHE A 20 -79.17 -42.50 11.13
CA PHE A 20 -78.65 -42.72 12.47
C PHE A 20 -77.12 -42.78 12.46
N SER A 21 -76.53 -43.52 11.50
CA SER A 21 -75.08 -43.58 11.26
C SER A 21 -74.50 -42.21 10.87
N PHE A 22 -75.19 -41.43 10.04
CA PHE A 22 -74.80 -40.06 9.70
C PHE A 22 -74.94 -39.09 10.90
N SER A 23 -75.91 -39.32 11.78
CA SER A 23 -76.10 -38.51 12.99
C SER A 23 -75.05 -38.83 14.07
N GLU A 24 -74.62 -40.09 14.22
CA GLU A 24 -73.50 -40.47 15.09
C GLU A 24 -72.17 -39.93 14.57
N MET A 25 -71.97 -39.90 13.24
CA MET A 25 -70.80 -39.26 12.63
C MET A 25 -70.78 -37.73 12.80
N LYS A 26 -71.94 -37.06 12.85
CA LYS A 26 -72.04 -35.61 13.13
C LYS A 26 -72.09 -35.27 14.63
N GLY A 27 -72.38 -36.25 15.49
CA GLY A 27 -72.68 -36.05 16.91
C GLY A 27 -71.47 -36.01 17.85
N LYS A 28 -70.29 -36.48 17.43
CA LYS A 28 -69.05 -36.15 18.14
C LYS A 28 -68.58 -34.78 17.68
N LYS A 29 -69.03 -33.72 18.37
CA LYS A 29 -68.23 -32.49 18.44
C LYS A 29 -66.83 -32.94 18.85
N LYS A 30 -65.87 -32.90 17.93
CA LYS A 30 -64.45 -32.92 18.29
C LYS A 30 -64.31 -31.79 19.30
N GLU A 31 -64.05 -32.11 20.57
CA GLU A 31 -63.56 -31.10 21.49
C GLU A 31 -62.34 -30.48 20.82
N GLU A 32 -62.45 -29.21 20.47
CA GLU A 32 -61.37 -28.47 19.85
C GLU A 32 -60.26 -28.38 20.90
N MET A 33 -59.20 -29.15 20.70
CA MET A 33 -58.06 -29.19 21.62
C MET A 33 -57.38 -27.81 21.58
N VAL A 34 -57.48 -27.05 22.66
CA VAL A 34 -56.85 -25.73 22.75
C VAL A 34 -55.43 -25.92 23.28
N VAL A 35 -54.43 -25.74 22.42
CA VAL A 35 -53.01 -25.82 22.79
C VAL A 35 -52.45 -24.40 22.87
N SER A 36 -51.86 -24.05 24.01
CA SER A 36 -51.11 -22.80 24.21
C SER A 36 -49.65 -23.15 24.45
N MET A 37 -48.78 -22.72 23.55
CA MET A 37 -47.33 -22.84 23.68
C MET A 37 -46.72 -21.44 23.62
N LYS A 38 -45.86 -21.11 24.57
CA LYS A 38 -45.16 -19.82 24.63
C LYS A 38 -43.70 -20.01 25.00
N ILE A 39 -42.83 -19.18 24.45
CA ILE A 39 -41.45 -19.03 24.89
C ILE A 39 -41.31 -17.69 25.62
N ILE A 40 -40.62 -17.69 26.76
CA ILE A 40 -40.36 -16.53 27.60
C ILE A 40 -38.85 -16.48 27.90
N PRO A 41 -38.15 -15.37 27.63
CA PRO A 41 -38.62 -14.21 26.88
C PRO A 41 -38.85 -14.54 25.38
N SER A 42 -39.83 -13.89 24.74
CA SER A 42 -40.08 -14.02 23.30
C SER A 42 -39.13 -13.19 22.44
N GLU A 43 -38.52 -12.16 23.03
CA GLU A 43 -37.52 -11.31 22.40
C GLU A 43 -36.46 -10.94 23.43
N PHE A 44 -35.19 -11.01 23.06
CA PHE A 44 -34.08 -10.64 23.94
C PHE A 44 -32.82 -10.26 23.17
N THR A 45 -31.89 -9.65 23.89
CA THR A 45 -30.60 -9.20 23.35
C THR A 45 -29.47 -9.80 24.17
N LEU A 46 -28.44 -10.27 23.49
CA LEU A 46 -27.22 -10.78 24.11
C LEU A 46 -26.00 -10.14 23.45
N GLN A 47 -24.90 -10.16 24.18
CA GLN A 47 -23.57 -10.01 23.59
C GLN A 47 -23.05 -11.40 23.23
N GLU A 48 -22.13 -11.47 22.27
CA GLU A 48 -21.28 -12.63 21.97
C GLU A 48 -20.81 -13.33 23.25
N GLY A 49 -20.86 -14.67 23.24
CA GLY A 49 -20.54 -15.53 24.40
C GLY A 49 -21.52 -15.45 25.58
N GLY A 50 -22.49 -14.52 25.56
CA GLY A 50 -23.51 -14.36 26.59
C GLY A 50 -24.56 -15.48 26.60
N SER A 51 -25.27 -15.60 27.72
CA SER A 51 -26.36 -16.58 27.84
C SER A 51 -27.63 -15.99 28.44
N THR A 52 -28.77 -16.66 28.20
CA THR A 52 -30.04 -16.35 28.84
C THR A 52 -30.88 -17.61 29.08
N GLU A 53 -31.67 -17.59 30.15
CA GLU A 53 -32.66 -18.64 30.39
C GLU A 53 -33.89 -18.43 29.49
N ILE A 54 -34.28 -19.49 28.79
CA ILE A 54 -35.47 -19.56 27.96
C ILE A 54 -36.43 -20.59 28.57
N VAL A 55 -37.67 -20.17 28.76
CA VAL A 55 -38.74 -20.99 29.35
C VAL A 55 -39.83 -21.26 28.32
N VAL A 56 -40.15 -22.53 28.10
CA VAL A 56 -41.34 -22.95 27.34
C VAL A 56 -42.46 -23.27 28.33
N GLU A 57 -43.60 -22.60 28.15
CA GLU A 57 -44.85 -23.00 28.80
C GLU A 57 -45.75 -23.72 27.80
N LEU A 58 -46.14 -24.95 28.11
CA LEU A 58 -47.06 -25.76 27.30
C LEU A 58 -48.30 -26.14 28.10
N LYS A 59 -49.47 -25.69 27.60
CA LYS A 59 -50.78 -26.01 28.17
C LYS A 59 -51.68 -26.62 27.10
N VAL A 60 -52.40 -27.68 27.46
CA VAL A 60 -53.44 -28.30 26.64
C VAL A 60 -54.74 -28.23 27.42
N ASN A 61 -55.78 -27.64 26.83
CA ASN A 61 -57.07 -27.38 27.49
C ASN A 61 -56.90 -26.65 28.84
N ASN A 62 -55.99 -25.65 28.87
CA ASN A 62 -55.61 -24.87 30.06
C ASN A 62 -54.95 -25.64 31.21
N MET A 63 -54.55 -26.89 31.01
CA MET A 63 -53.80 -27.68 31.99
C MET A 63 -52.34 -27.87 31.56
N PRO A 64 -51.38 -27.95 32.52
CA PRO A 64 -50.01 -28.39 32.27
C PRO A 64 -49.92 -29.63 31.39
N TYR A 65 -49.00 -29.64 30.42
CA TYR A 65 -48.82 -30.78 29.53
C TYR A 65 -47.35 -31.20 29.44
N ILE A 66 -47.08 -32.47 29.75
CA ILE A 66 -45.76 -33.10 29.65
C ILE A 66 -45.55 -33.58 28.22
N ALA A 67 -44.57 -33.01 27.53
CA ALA A 67 -44.19 -33.36 26.17
C ALA A 67 -42.72 -33.09 25.90
N LYS A 68 -42.15 -33.87 24.98
CA LYS A 68 -40.83 -33.58 24.42
C LYS A 68 -40.93 -32.44 23.43
N ILE A 69 -40.07 -31.44 23.58
CA ILE A 69 -39.96 -30.28 22.71
C ILE A 69 -38.81 -30.50 21.73
N ASN A 70 -39.06 -30.27 20.44
CA ASN A 70 -38.03 -30.28 19.41
C ASN A 70 -37.64 -28.84 19.07
N TRP A 71 -36.35 -28.58 18.97
CA TRP A 71 -35.83 -27.22 18.76
C TRP A 71 -35.21 -27.07 17.38
N SER A 72 -35.36 -25.89 16.78
CA SER A 72 -34.46 -25.41 15.73
C SER A 72 -34.00 -24.00 16.06
N ILE A 73 -32.77 -23.70 15.66
CA ILE A 73 -32.20 -22.35 15.75
C ILE A 73 -31.83 -21.95 14.32
N GLU A 74 -32.28 -20.79 13.88
CA GLU A 74 -32.10 -20.27 12.53
C GLU A 74 -31.33 -18.94 12.62
N SER A 75 -30.28 -18.77 11.82
CA SER A 75 -29.46 -17.55 11.70
C SER A 75 -28.85 -17.49 10.29
N SER A 76 -28.43 -16.30 9.85
CA SER A 76 -27.57 -16.10 8.67
C SER A 76 -26.14 -16.63 8.87
N GLY A 77 -25.70 -16.74 10.13
CA GLY A 77 -24.36 -17.19 10.52
C GLY A 77 -24.40 -18.22 11.63
N ASN A 78 -23.44 -18.17 12.56
CA ASN A 78 -23.44 -19.03 13.73
C ASN A 78 -24.71 -18.84 14.57
N THR A 79 -25.31 -19.94 14.99
CA THR A 79 -26.59 -19.94 15.71
C THR A 79 -26.43 -19.92 17.23
N GLY A 80 -25.22 -20.17 17.75
CA GLY A 80 -25.03 -20.51 19.17
C GLY A 80 -25.63 -21.88 19.48
N LYS A 81 -25.98 -22.13 20.75
CA LYS A 81 -26.48 -23.44 21.20
C LYS A 81 -27.49 -23.34 22.34
N LEU A 82 -28.38 -24.32 22.42
CA LEU A 82 -29.27 -24.54 23.57
C LEU A 82 -28.74 -25.68 24.43
N VAL A 83 -28.71 -25.48 25.75
CA VAL A 83 -28.35 -26.47 26.74
C VAL A 83 -29.54 -26.71 27.66
N PHE A 84 -29.78 -27.97 28.01
CA PHE A 84 -30.91 -28.40 28.83
C PHE A 84 -30.39 -29.24 30.00
N GLU A 85 -31.00 -29.10 31.18
CA GLU A 85 -30.68 -29.97 32.34
C GLU A 85 -31.25 -31.40 32.16
N ASN A 86 -32.29 -31.58 31.34
CA ASN A 86 -33.01 -32.84 31.12
C ASN A 86 -33.21 -33.14 29.60
N GLU A 87 -33.92 -34.22 29.24
CA GLU A 87 -34.17 -34.69 27.85
C GLU A 87 -35.04 -33.77 26.96
N SER A 88 -35.07 -32.45 27.21
CA SER A 88 -35.92 -31.46 26.54
C SER A 88 -37.42 -31.80 26.67
N VAL A 89 -37.85 -32.16 27.87
CA VAL A 89 -39.24 -32.54 28.21
C VAL A 89 -39.80 -31.55 29.22
N THR A 90 -41.03 -31.08 29.01
CA THR A 90 -41.74 -30.23 29.99
C THR A 90 -42.06 -31.00 31.27
N ASP A 91 -41.95 -30.34 32.41
CA ASP A 91 -42.21 -30.92 33.73
C ASP A 91 -43.72 -31.10 34.01
N SER A 92 -44.07 -31.53 35.23
CA SER A 92 -45.46 -31.68 35.67
C SER A 92 -46.27 -30.38 35.69
N ASN A 93 -45.62 -29.22 35.62
CA ASN A 93 -46.24 -27.91 35.48
C ASN A 93 -46.34 -27.45 34.02
N GLY A 94 -45.89 -28.27 33.06
CA GLY A 94 -45.88 -27.95 31.64
C GLY A 94 -44.76 -26.98 31.28
N ILE A 95 -43.71 -26.91 32.09
CA ILE A 95 -42.60 -25.97 31.97
C ILE A 95 -41.35 -26.70 31.53
N LEU A 96 -40.65 -26.18 30.52
CA LEU A 96 -39.30 -26.60 30.16
C LEU A 96 -38.36 -25.40 30.22
N LYS A 97 -37.26 -25.54 30.94
CA LYS A 97 -36.18 -24.55 31.01
C LYS A 97 -35.01 -24.98 30.14
N ALA A 98 -34.45 -24.03 29.42
CA ALA A 98 -33.26 -24.18 28.61
C ALA A 98 -32.37 -22.95 28.79
N GLU A 99 -31.07 -23.12 28.70
CA GLU A 99 -30.14 -22.00 28.62
C GLU A 99 -29.68 -21.86 27.17
N TYR A 100 -29.91 -20.68 26.59
CA TYR A 100 -29.38 -20.33 25.28
C TYR A 100 -28.05 -19.62 25.45
N PHE A 101 -27.04 -20.09 24.74
CA PHE A 101 -25.73 -19.47 24.61
C PHE A 101 -25.62 -18.87 23.21
N ALA A 102 -25.33 -17.57 23.14
CA ALA A 102 -25.01 -16.88 21.91
C ALA A 102 -23.76 -17.51 21.24
N PRO A 103 -23.54 -17.28 19.93
CA PRO A 103 -22.26 -17.57 19.29
C PRO A 103 -21.09 -17.00 20.09
N ASP A 104 -19.96 -17.73 20.08
CA ASP A 104 -18.70 -17.27 20.67
C ASP A 104 -17.98 -16.24 19.79
N ASP A 105 -18.49 -15.94 18.59
CA ASP A 105 -17.92 -14.97 17.62
C ASP A 105 -19.04 -14.49 16.66
N VAL A 106 -19.09 -13.18 16.37
CA VAL A 106 -20.12 -12.54 15.54
C VAL A 106 -19.51 -11.47 14.62
N ASP A 107 -19.27 -11.82 13.35
CA ASP A 107 -18.69 -10.92 12.34
C ASP A 107 -19.64 -9.78 11.83
N GLU A 108 -20.75 -9.52 12.51
CA GLU A 108 -21.73 -8.50 12.11
C GLU A 108 -22.24 -7.69 13.31
N MET A 109 -22.52 -6.40 13.10
CA MET A 109 -22.96 -5.51 14.21
C MET A 109 -24.23 -5.99 14.92
N GLN A 110 -25.07 -6.75 14.22
CA GLN A 110 -26.31 -7.31 14.73
C GLN A 110 -26.59 -8.64 14.04
N GLN A 111 -26.50 -9.74 14.79
CA GLN A 111 -26.88 -11.05 14.31
C GLN A 111 -28.27 -11.44 14.82
N TYR A 112 -29.16 -11.73 13.89
CA TYR A 112 -30.54 -12.11 14.19
C TYR A 112 -30.67 -13.63 14.29
N ILE A 113 -31.10 -14.11 15.44
CA ILE A 113 -31.24 -15.54 15.73
C ILE A 113 -32.69 -15.85 16.09
N LYS A 114 -33.27 -16.83 15.42
CA LYS A 114 -34.64 -17.27 15.66
C LYS A 114 -34.65 -18.67 16.26
N ILE A 115 -35.15 -18.78 17.48
CA ILE A 115 -35.27 -20.02 18.23
C ILE A 115 -36.71 -20.51 18.13
N ILE A 116 -36.91 -21.74 17.68
CA ILE A 116 -38.23 -22.31 17.43
C ILE A 116 -38.38 -23.59 18.23
N ALA A 117 -39.32 -23.58 19.18
CA ALA A 117 -39.75 -24.76 19.91
C ALA A 117 -40.96 -25.38 19.21
N ARG A 118 -40.92 -26.68 18.91
CA ARG A 118 -41.99 -27.43 18.22
C ARG A 118 -42.46 -28.61 19.05
N VAL A 119 -43.76 -28.87 19.06
CA VAL A 119 -44.37 -30.04 19.69
C VAL A 119 -45.48 -30.61 18.81
N LYS A 120 -45.61 -31.94 18.77
CA LYS A 120 -46.68 -32.62 18.02
C LYS A 120 -47.71 -33.22 18.96
N ILE A 121 -48.95 -32.72 18.91
CA ILE A 121 -50.06 -33.15 19.78
C ILE A 121 -51.26 -33.48 18.89
N GLY A 122 -51.81 -34.70 19.03
CA GLY A 122 -52.98 -35.11 18.25
C GLY A 122 -52.77 -35.13 16.73
N GLY A 123 -51.53 -35.28 16.26
CA GLY A 123 -51.16 -35.26 14.84
C GLY A 123 -50.89 -33.87 14.25
N HIS A 124 -51.18 -32.80 15.00
CA HIS A 124 -50.89 -31.41 14.63
C HIS A 124 -49.61 -30.91 15.30
N GLU A 125 -48.87 -30.06 14.59
CA GLU A 125 -47.65 -29.44 15.10
C GLU A 125 -47.96 -28.03 15.58
N TYR A 126 -47.46 -27.71 16.78
CA TYR A 126 -47.56 -26.40 17.41
C TYR A 126 -46.16 -25.87 17.62
N PHE A 127 -45.98 -24.56 17.47
CA PHE A 127 -44.68 -23.92 17.64
C PHE A 127 -44.80 -22.64 18.44
N ALA A 128 -43.72 -22.31 19.12
CA ALA A 128 -43.49 -21.00 19.71
C ALA A 128 -42.10 -20.53 19.29
N THR A 129 -41.93 -19.22 19.17
CA THR A 129 -40.68 -18.60 18.69
C THR A 129 -40.16 -17.59 19.70
N ALA A 130 -38.84 -17.56 19.84
CA ALA A 130 -38.13 -16.44 20.44
C ALA A 130 -37.12 -15.88 19.44
N ASN A 131 -37.01 -14.55 19.40
CA ASN A 131 -36.03 -13.86 18.57
C ASN A 131 -34.94 -13.27 19.47
N ALA A 132 -33.70 -13.59 19.17
CA ALA A 132 -32.52 -13.00 19.80
C ALA A 132 -31.82 -12.06 18.82
N THR A 133 -31.32 -10.95 19.31
CA THR A 133 -30.31 -10.15 18.61
C THR A 133 -29.00 -10.25 19.38
N VAL A 134 -27.97 -10.76 18.72
CA VAL A 134 -26.62 -10.87 19.30
C VAL A 134 -25.75 -9.75 18.74
N TYR A 135 -25.04 -9.05 19.62
CA TYR A 135 -24.08 -8.00 19.27
C TYR A 135 -22.64 -8.50 19.54
N PRO A 136 -21.67 -8.09 18.73
CA PRO A 136 -20.27 -8.48 18.92
C PRO A 136 -19.68 -7.92 20.23
N LEU A 137 -18.67 -8.60 20.77
CA LEU A 137 -17.89 -8.09 21.89
C LEU A 137 -16.76 -7.17 21.37
N LEU A 138 -17.08 -5.88 21.22
CA LEU A 138 -16.13 -4.89 20.71
C LEU A 138 -15.16 -4.40 21.78
N TYR A 139 -13.89 -4.72 21.59
CA TYR A 139 -12.82 -4.19 22.43
C TYR A 139 -12.45 -2.76 22.03
N GLN A 140 -12.34 -1.89 23.02
CA GLN A 140 -11.92 -0.51 22.81
C GLN A 140 -10.49 -0.48 22.27
N THR A 141 -10.26 0.43 21.32
CA THR A 141 -8.92 0.66 20.78
C THR A 141 -8.50 2.11 20.95
N LEU A 142 -7.20 2.31 21.03
CA LEU A 142 -6.55 3.61 21.16
C LEU A 142 -5.39 3.67 20.18
N ILE A 143 -5.28 4.76 19.45
CA ILE A 143 -4.14 5.07 18.60
C ILE A 143 -3.51 6.38 19.10
N GLU A 144 -2.21 6.33 19.36
CA GLU A 144 -1.41 7.50 19.68
C GLU A 144 -0.53 7.81 18.47
N VAL A 145 -0.46 9.08 18.07
CA VAL A 145 0.36 9.52 16.94
C VAL A 145 1.42 10.50 17.38
N GLU A 146 2.61 10.37 16.82
CA GLU A 146 3.74 11.26 17.03
C GLU A 146 4.44 11.55 15.69
N LYS A 147 5.18 12.65 15.65
CA LYS A 147 5.94 13.10 14.49
C LYS A 147 7.35 13.45 14.94
N GLU A 148 8.31 13.28 14.05
CA GLU A 148 9.69 13.64 14.33
C GLU A 148 9.87 15.17 14.41
N ARG A 149 9.23 15.91 13.50
CA ARG A 149 9.39 17.36 13.37
C ARG A 149 8.06 18.12 13.34
N GLU A 150 8.02 19.25 14.05
CA GLU A 150 6.91 20.22 14.03
C GLU A 150 6.89 21.08 12.75
N LYS A 151 8.06 21.23 12.14
CA LYS A 151 8.28 22.05 10.97
C LYS A 151 9.35 21.40 10.11
N ILE A 152 9.08 21.31 8.81
CA ILE A 152 10.01 20.83 7.79
C ILE A 152 10.07 21.83 6.63
N ILE A 153 11.19 21.84 5.92
CA ILE A 153 11.29 22.48 4.60
C ILE A 153 10.67 21.52 3.57
N ALA A 154 10.02 22.06 2.54
CA ALA A 154 9.56 21.24 1.42
C ALA A 154 10.74 20.40 0.90
N GLY A 155 10.48 19.13 0.59
CA GLY A 155 11.53 18.19 0.22
C GLY A 155 12.20 17.41 1.36
N GLU A 156 12.04 17.86 2.61
CA GLU A 156 12.44 17.02 3.74
C GLU A 156 11.38 15.94 4.02
N THR A 157 11.84 14.72 4.33
CA THR A 157 10.93 13.67 4.82
C THR A 157 10.65 13.84 6.32
N ASN A 158 9.37 13.83 6.73
CA ASN A 158 8.98 13.74 8.13
C ASN A 158 8.50 12.33 8.46
N ILE A 159 9.13 11.66 9.42
CA ILE A 159 8.69 10.33 9.87
C ILE A 159 7.56 10.50 10.89
N LEU A 160 6.42 9.92 10.58
CA LEU A 160 5.28 9.84 11.49
C LEU A 160 5.19 8.44 12.08
N ARG A 161 4.83 8.36 13.36
CA ARG A 161 4.67 7.09 14.07
C ARG A 161 3.30 7.00 14.72
N ALA A 162 2.67 5.84 14.61
CA ALA A 162 1.46 5.48 15.34
C ALA A 162 1.73 4.31 16.28
N LYS A 163 1.14 4.35 17.48
CA LYS A 163 1.11 3.26 18.46
C LYS A 163 -0.34 2.84 18.67
N LEU A 164 -0.66 1.59 18.37
CA LEU A 164 -2.01 1.06 18.41
C LEU A 164 -2.18 0.07 19.56
N PHE A 165 -3.23 0.26 20.35
CA PHE A 165 -3.55 -0.55 21.52
C PHE A 165 -5.01 -1.00 21.52
N ALA A 166 -5.28 -2.13 22.17
CA ALA A 166 -6.63 -2.58 22.53
C ALA A 166 -6.73 -2.86 24.03
N ASN A 167 -7.92 -2.67 24.59
CA ASN A 167 -8.21 -2.92 25.99
C ASN A 167 -8.98 -4.24 26.16
N ILE A 168 -8.26 -5.36 26.23
CA ILE A 168 -8.83 -6.72 26.40
C ILE A 168 -8.78 -7.14 27.86
N ASP A 169 -7.64 -6.95 28.50
CA ASP A 169 -7.39 -7.15 29.94
C ASP A 169 -6.37 -6.10 30.42
N GLY A 170 -6.61 -4.86 30.02
CA GLY A 170 -5.63 -3.77 30.02
C GLY A 170 -5.16 -3.43 28.61
N TRP A 171 -4.43 -2.31 28.50
CA TRP A 171 -3.93 -1.80 27.22
C TRP A 171 -2.77 -2.65 26.70
N LEU A 172 -3.04 -3.40 25.64
CA LEU A 172 -2.07 -4.26 24.97
C LEU A 172 -1.81 -3.76 23.54
N PRO A 173 -0.55 -3.78 23.07
CA PRO A 173 -0.23 -3.37 21.71
C PRO A 173 -0.83 -4.32 20.67
N LEU A 174 -1.40 -3.78 19.60
CA LEU A 174 -1.96 -4.56 18.49
C LEU A 174 -0.92 -4.77 17.39
N LYS A 175 -0.46 -6.02 17.23
CA LYS A 175 0.50 -6.42 16.21
C LYS A 175 -0.15 -6.69 14.86
N ASN A 176 0.56 -6.35 13.77
CA ASN A 176 0.22 -6.68 12.38
C ASN A 176 -1.19 -6.20 11.98
N LYS A 177 -1.57 -5.03 12.46
CA LYS A 177 -2.80 -4.34 12.08
C LYS A 177 -2.47 -3.21 11.12
N THR A 178 -3.36 -3.01 10.14
CA THR A 178 -3.23 -1.93 9.17
C THR A 178 -3.71 -0.62 9.78
N ILE A 179 -2.93 0.43 9.58
CA ILE A 179 -3.30 1.82 9.89
C ILE A 179 -3.40 2.55 8.56
N ILE A 180 -4.54 3.18 8.31
CA ILE A 180 -4.77 4.04 7.15
C ILE A 180 -4.38 5.45 7.55
N TRP A 181 -3.50 6.07 6.78
CA TRP A 181 -3.06 7.44 6.96
C TRP A 181 -3.66 8.32 5.88
N LYS A 182 -4.43 9.33 6.29
CA LYS A 182 -4.94 10.37 5.39
C LYS A 182 -4.19 11.66 5.65
N PHE A 183 -3.70 12.27 4.58
CA PHE A 183 -2.94 13.51 4.65
C PHE A 183 -3.72 14.63 3.98
N TYR A 184 -3.83 15.75 4.69
CA TYR A 184 -4.51 16.94 4.22
C TYR A 184 -3.53 18.11 4.19
N ALA A 185 -3.42 18.78 3.04
CA ALA A 185 -2.66 20.01 2.86
C ALA A 185 -3.65 21.19 2.82
N ASN A 186 -3.51 22.12 3.77
CA ASN A 186 -4.41 23.28 3.91
C ASN A 186 -5.91 22.89 3.91
N GLY A 187 -6.23 21.73 4.53
CA GLY A 187 -7.59 21.20 4.64
C GLY A 187 -8.09 20.41 3.43
N LYS A 188 -7.31 20.28 2.35
CA LYS A 188 -7.64 19.45 1.18
C LYS A 188 -6.92 18.10 1.28
N GLU A 189 -7.66 17.01 1.11
CA GLU A 189 -7.06 15.66 1.03
C GLU A 189 -6.07 15.61 -0.14
N MET A 190 -4.86 15.15 0.16
CA MET A 190 -3.75 15.11 -0.78
C MET A 190 -3.38 13.68 -1.13
N MET A 191 -3.29 12.80 -0.12
CA MET A 191 -2.94 11.41 -0.34
C MET A 191 -3.46 10.52 0.79
N VAL A 192 -3.60 9.24 0.48
CA VAL A 192 -3.89 8.16 1.42
C VAL A 192 -2.79 7.12 1.31
N LYS A 193 -2.25 6.69 2.44
CA LYS A 193 -1.24 5.64 2.53
C LYS A 193 -1.64 4.63 3.59
N GLU A 194 -1.04 3.45 3.54
CA GLU A 194 -1.23 2.40 4.55
C GLU A 194 0.10 2.01 5.18
N SER A 195 0.07 1.67 6.46
CA SER A 195 1.21 1.10 7.17
C SER A 195 0.75 -0.02 8.10
N LYS A 196 1.66 -0.93 8.48
CA LYS A 196 1.35 -2.03 9.41
C LYS A 196 2.08 -1.88 10.73
N THR A 197 1.42 -2.27 11.82
CA THR A 197 2.05 -2.29 13.14
C THR A 197 2.99 -3.48 13.30
N ASN A 198 4.13 -3.26 13.94
CA ASN A 198 5.09 -4.29 14.29
C ASN A 198 4.69 -5.06 15.56
N GLY A 199 5.60 -5.89 16.10
CA GLY A 199 5.36 -6.67 17.31
C GLY A 199 5.06 -5.86 18.59
N LEU A 200 5.39 -4.57 18.59
CA LEU A 200 5.14 -3.63 19.68
C LEU A 200 3.92 -2.73 19.43
N GLY A 201 3.14 -3.01 18.38
CA GLY A 201 1.98 -2.17 18.01
C GLY A 201 2.37 -0.85 17.36
N ILE A 202 3.63 -0.71 16.93
CA ILE A 202 4.17 0.54 16.36
C ILE A 202 4.16 0.46 14.84
N SER A 203 3.70 1.51 14.19
CA SER A 203 3.82 1.68 12.74
C SER A 203 4.50 3.02 12.43
N GLU A 204 5.36 3.04 11.43
CA GLU A 204 6.04 4.24 10.95
C GLU A 204 5.70 4.47 9.48
N ILE A 205 5.56 5.74 9.10
CA ILE A 205 5.27 6.12 7.72
C ILE A 205 6.00 7.42 7.35
N PRO A 206 6.68 7.46 6.19
CA PRO A 206 7.29 8.69 5.70
C PRO A 206 6.25 9.59 5.04
N PHE A 207 6.29 10.85 5.42
CA PHE A 207 5.63 11.94 4.73
C PHE A 207 6.66 12.74 3.93
N PHE A 208 6.39 12.92 2.64
CA PHE A 208 7.19 13.73 1.73
C PHE A 208 6.24 14.69 1.00
N TYR A 209 6.65 15.95 0.93
CA TYR A 209 5.97 16.99 0.19
C TYR A 209 7.01 17.99 -0.26
N SER A 210 7.25 17.98 -1.55
CA SER A 210 8.15 18.89 -2.26
C SER A 210 7.36 20.09 -2.80
N ASN A 211 8.12 21.03 -3.34
CA ASN A 211 7.62 22.10 -4.18
C ASN A 211 6.52 23.00 -3.59
N ALA A 212 6.71 23.42 -2.35
CA ALA A 212 5.74 24.25 -1.64
C ALA A 212 5.92 25.74 -2.00
N ALA A 213 5.03 26.32 -2.80
CA ALA A 213 5.08 27.75 -3.13
C ALA A 213 4.83 28.70 -1.92
N GLU A 214 4.12 28.22 -0.90
CA GLU A 214 3.86 28.94 0.35
C GLU A 214 3.84 27.99 1.55
N ASN A 215 3.74 28.52 2.77
CA ASN A 215 3.65 27.67 3.96
C ASN A 215 2.40 26.79 3.89
N VAL A 216 2.57 25.48 4.04
CA VAL A 216 1.48 24.50 4.01
C VAL A 216 1.29 23.91 5.41
N SER A 217 0.05 23.95 5.90
CA SER A 217 -0.34 23.21 7.09
C SER A 217 -0.73 21.79 6.70
N ILE A 218 -0.01 20.81 7.23
CA ILE A 218 -0.29 19.39 7.03
C ILE A 218 -1.04 18.87 8.25
N VAL A 219 -2.14 18.17 8.02
CA VAL A 219 -2.82 17.33 9.00
C VAL A 219 -2.67 15.88 8.55
N ALA A 220 -2.12 15.04 9.42
CA ALA A 220 -2.05 13.60 9.21
C ALA A 220 -3.02 12.92 10.17
N GLU A 221 -3.97 12.17 9.63
CA GLU A 221 -4.96 11.41 10.36
C GLU A 221 -4.63 9.91 10.24
N ALA A 222 -4.37 9.27 11.37
CA ALA A 222 -4.15 7.83 11.46
C ALA A 222 -5.44 7.14 11.90
N ILE A 223 -5.88 6.14 11.14
CA ILE A 223 -7.17 5.49 11.31
C ILE A 223 -6.94 3.98 11.42
N PHE A 224 -7.44 3.39 12.50
CA PHE A 224 -7.64 1.96 12.63
C PHE A 224 -9.14 1.69 12.51
N GLU A 225 -9.55 1.06 11.43
CA GLU A 225 -10.96 0.78 11.18
C GLU A 225 -11.51 -0.28 12.13
N ARG A 226 -12.82 -0.23 12.35
CA ARG A 226 -13.53 -1.30 13.07
C ARG A 226 -13.28 -2.61 12.35
N ASN A 227 -12.93 -3.64 13.13
CA ASN A 227 -12.72 -4.98 12.61
C ASN A 227 -13.65 -5.95 13.35
N LEU A 228 -14.60 -6.52 12.61
CA LEU A 228 -15.51 -7.57 13.06
C LEU A 228 -15.08 -8.92 12.45
N SER A 229 -13.79 -9.23 12.48
CA SER A 229 -13.31 -10.44 11.82
C SER A 229 -12.14 -11.06 12.58
N GLY A 230 -12.20 -12.39 12.67
CA GLY A 230 -11.30 -13.19 13.48
C GLY A 230 -11.79 -13.30 14.92
N GLU A 231 -10.99 -13.91 15.80
CA GLU A 231 -11.43 -14.26 17.16
C GLU A 231 -11.69 -13.06 18.11
N ILE A 232 -11.32 -11.84 17.71
CA ILE A 232 -11.41 -10.65 18.55
C ILE A 232 -11.85 -9.46 17.71
N ASP A 233 -12.97 -8.87 18.12
CA ASP A 233 -13.54 -7.70 17.48
C ASP A 233 -13.07 -6.39 18.12
N TYR A 234 -12.83 -5.39 17.27
CA TYR A 234 -12.30 -4.10 17.71
C TYR A 234 -13.18 -2.96 17.23
N GLU A 235 -13.43 -1.99 18.12
CA GLU A 235 -14.27 -0.83 17.84
C GLU A 235 -13.71 0.07 16.70
N GLY A 236 -12.39 0.04 16.50
CA GLY A 236 -11.67 1.03 15.70
C GLY A 236 -11.36 2.31 16.49
N CYS A 237 -10.41 3.11 16.01
CA CYS A 237 -10.03 4.39 16.59
C CYS A 237 -9.32 5.27 15.55
N HIS A 238 -9.20 6.56 15.84
CA HIS A 238 -8.42 7.48 15.03
C HIS A 238 -7.74 8.52 15.91
N ALA A 239 -6.63 9.07 15.42
CA ALA A 239 -5.97 10.22 16.00
C ALA A 239 -5.34 11.06 14.88
N ASN A 240 -5.11 12.33 15.15
CA ASN A 240 -4.46 13.23 14.20
C ASN A 240 -3.32 14.00 14.85
N LEU A 241 -2.42 14.45 13.99
CA LEU A 241 -1.38 15.43 14.32
C LEU A 241 -1.29 16.44 13.18
N SER A 242 -0.61 17.55 13.45
CA SER A 242 -0.36 18.56 12.43
C SER A 242 1.08 19.04 12.48
N PHE A 243 1.64 19.45 11.35
CA PHE A 243 2.95 20.09 11.26
C PHE A 243 2.93 21.08 10.08
N THR A 244 3.98 21.87 9.94
CA THR A 244 4.09 22.87 8.87
C THR A 244 5.19 22.49 7.89
N VAL A 245 4.88 22.56 6.60
CA VAL A 245 5.89 22.59 5.53
C VAL A 245 6.11 24.04 5.14
N ILE A 246 7.37 24.46 5.03
CA ILE A 246 7.71 25.79 4.49
C ILE A 246 8.35 25.67 3.11
N PRO A 247 8.20 26.70 2.25
CA PRO A 247 8.89 26.74 0.98
C PRO A 247 10.39 26.54 1.13
N GLU A 248 10.93 25.71 0.26
CA GLU A 248 12.36 25.60 0.05
C GLU A 248 12.93 26.89 -0.55
N LYS A 249 14.22 27.13 -0.33
CA LYS A 249 14.93 28.27 -0.91
C LYS A 249 16.31 27.82 -1.38
N PRO A 250 16.88 28.49 -2.39
CA PRO A 250 18.23 28.19 -2.84
C PRO A 250 19.23 28.18 -1.68
N GLY A 251 19.90 27.03 -1.52
CA GLY A 251 20.93 26.81 -0.52
C GLY A 251 20.42 26.29 0.84
N ASP A 252 19.14 25.96 0.97
CA ASP A 252 18.63 25.15 2.09
C ASP A 252 19.19 23.73 2.03
N PHE A 253 19.22 23.13 0.82
CA PHE A 253 19.88 21.85 0.56
C PHE A 253 21.17 22.04 -0.29
N PRO A 254 22.25 21.30 0.00
CA PRO A 254 23.42 21.32 -0.85
C PRO A 254 23.21 20.42 -2.08
N VAL A 255 23.49 20.97 -3.26
CA VAL A 255 23.39 20.28 -4.55
C VAL A 255 24.61 19.40 -4.76
N VAL A 256 24.36 18.12 -5.06
CA VAL A 256 25.36 17.11 -5.40
C VAL A 256 25.38 16.88 -6.90
N LEU A 257 26.57 17.02 -7.50
CA LEU A 257 26.77 16.83 -8.93
C LEU A 257 27.43 15.46 -9.18
N ILE A 258 26.74 14.56 -9.89
CA ILE A 258 27.20 13.17 -10.14
C ILE A 258 27.46 12.96 -11.63
N HIS A 259 28.71 12.61 -11.97
CA HIS A 259 29.16 12.46 -13.36
C HIS A 259 28.76 11.12 -14.00
N GLY A 260 28.80 11.06 -15.33
CA GLY A 260 28.63 9.82 -16.10
C GLY A 260 29.86 8.89 -16.12
N TRP A 261 29.81 7.83 -16.92
CA TRP A 261 30.81 6.74 -16.97
C TRP A 261 32.28 7.17 -17.13
N THR A 262 32.57 8.28 -17.81
CA THR A 262 33.95 8.76 -18.10
C THR A 262 34.30 10.09 -17.43
N GLY A 263 33.50 10.54 -16.46
CA GLY A 263 33.58 11.88 -15.89
C GLY A 263 34.91 12.27 -15.24
N SER A 264 35.74 11.30 -14.85
CA SER A 264 37.06 11.52 -14.24
C SER A 264 38.23 11.62 -15.23
N ILE A 265 38.04 11.24 -16.51
CA ILE A 265 39.16 10.92 -17.42
C ILE A 265 39.34 11.96 -18.55
N THR A 266 38.43 12.92 -18.70
CA THR A 266 38.48 13.92 -19.78
C THR A 266 38.49 15.36 -19.27
N ASP A 267 39.70 15.85 -18.97
CA ASP A 267 39.97 17.08 -18.21
C ASP A 267 39.52 18.43 -18.80
N ALA A 268 39.08 18.49 -20.06
CA ALA A 268 38.75 19.78 -20.68
C ALA A 268 37.25 20.04 -20.64
N LEU A 269 36.48 19.35 -21.48
CA LEU A 269 35.08 19.70 -21.70
C LEU A 269 34.20 19.41 -20.47
N LEU A 270 34.32 18.24 -19.84
CA LEU A 270 33.56 17.87 -18.64
C LEU A 270 33.95 18.70 -17.40
N ASN A 271 35.21 19.14 -17.32
CA ASN A 271 35.60 20.08 -16.25
C ASN A 271 34.98 21.47 -16.50
N TYR A 272 34.91 21.94 -17.76
CA TYR A 272 34.17 23.16 -18.11
C TYR A 272 32.64 22.99 -17.92
N THR A 273 32.09 21.80 -18.17
CA THR A 273 30.68 21.42 -17.96
C THR A 273 30.25 21.68 -16.52
N TRP A 274 30.85 20.96 -15.59
CA TRP A 274 30.49 21.07 -14.18
C TRP A 274 30.87 22.43 -13.62
N TRP A 275 31.94 23.05 -14.13
CA TRP A 275 32.25 24.43 -13.81
C TRP A 275 31.10 25.39 -14.16
N ASN A 276 30.61 25.36 -15.40
CA ASN A 276 29.56 26.27 -15.86
C ASN A 276 28.27 26.11 -15.06
N LEU A 277 27.80 24.88 -14.89
CA LEU A 277 26.61 24.59 -14.08
C LEU A 277 26.82 25.05 -12.63
N THR A 278 27.98 24.73 -12.04
CA THR A 278 28.28 25.15 -10.67
C THR A 278 28.26 26.67 -10.52
N GLN A 279 28.88 27.42 -11.43
CA GLN A 279 28.86 28.88 -11.39
C GLN A 279 27.43 29.43 -11.46
N LYS A 280 26.56 28.81 -12.27
CA LYS A 280 25.15 29.18 -12.36
C LYS A 280 24.38 28.88 -11.08
N LEU A 281 24.56 27.70 -10.50
CA LEU A 281 23.95 27.31 -9.22
C LEU A 281 24.33 28.32 -8.13
N VAL A 282 25.62 28.60 -7.98
CA VAL A 282 26.12 29.57 -7.00
C VAL A 282 25.60 30.97 -7.27
N ALA A 283 25.54 31.41 -8.54
CA ALA A 283 25.01 32.72 -8.90
C ALA A 283 23.52 32.89 -8.57
N ASN A 284 22.76 31.78 -8.48
CA ASN A 284 21.35 31.76 -8.09
C ASN A 284 21.13 31.40 -6.61
N GLY A 285 22.18 31.35 -5.80
CA GLY A 285 22.10 31.19 -4.35
C GLY A 285 22.16 29.76 -3.84
N PHE A 286 22.26 28.76 -4.71
CA PHE A 286 22.45 27.37 -4.32
C PHE A 286 23.85 27.14 -3.74
N LYS A 287 23.98 26.11 -2.91
CA LYS A 287 25.27 25.62 -2.41
C LYS A 287 25.58 24.31 -3.10
N VAL A 288 26.73 24.21 -3.77
CA VAL A 288 27.21 22.93 -4.30
C VAL A 288 28.06 22.24 -3.24
N LEU A 289 27.87 20.93 -3.04
CA LEU A 289 28.61 20.17 -2.03
C LEU A 289 30.07 19.99 -2.43
N ASP A 290 31.00 20.40 -1.57
CA ASP A 290 32.44 20.24 -1.80
C ASP A 290 32.94 18.87 -1.33
N PHE A 291 33.55 18.10 -2.22
CA PHE A 291 34.21 16.82 -1.92
C PHE A 291 35.69 16.96 -1.48
N ASP A 292 36.27 18.14 -1.68
CA ASP A 292 37.62 18.59 -1.34
C ASP A 292 37.52 20.01 -0.78
N VAL A 293 37.40 20.13 0.54
CA VAL A 293 37.24 21.43 1.22
C VAL A 293 38.38 22.43 0.96
N THR A 294 39.48 22.01 0.31
CA THR A 294 40.57 22.93 -0.08
C THR A 294 40.30 23.66 -1.41
N LYS A 295 39.26 23.27 -2.17
CA LYS A 295 38.86 23.86 -3.45
C LYS A 295 37.35 24.18 -3.47
N PRO A 296 36.88 25.10 -2.63
CA PRO A 296 35.45 25.30 -2.43
C PRO A 296 34.72 25.77 -3.69
N GLY A 297 33.49 25.31 -3.83
CA GLY A 297 32.48 25.79 -4.75
C GLY A 297 32.58 25.33 -6.20
N ILE A 298 33.40 24.33 -6.56
CA ILE A 298 33.54 23.81 -7.94
C ILE A 298 33.85 22.31 -7.90
N GLN A 299 32.89 21.46 -7.54
CA GLN A 299 33.17 20.02 -7.44
C GLN A 299 31.99 19.17 -7.85
N TRP A 300 32.28 18.24 -8.73
CA TRP A 300 31.46 17.06 -8.95
C TRP A 300 32.16 15.87 -8.31
N LEU A 301 31.37 14.89 -7.90
CA LEU A 301 31.89 13.70 -7.25
C LEU A 301 32.70 12.91 -8.27
N THR A 302 34.02 12.81 -8.06
CA THR A 302 34.88 11.93 -8.84
C THR A 302 34.88 10.52 -8.24
N TYR A 303 34.52 9.54 -9.07
CA TYR A 303 34.65 8.13 -8.72
C TYR A 303 35.26 7.36 -9.88
N GLU A 304 36.32 6.60 -9.60
CA GLU A 304 36.96 5.71 -10.56
C GLU A 304 36.58 4.28 -10.20
N PRO A 305 35.57 3.69 -10.88
CA PRO A 305 35.36 2.27 -10.69
C PRO A 305 36.61 1.53 -11.16
N SER A 306 37.12 0.63 -10.32
CA SER A 306 38.28 -0.18 -10.69
C SER A 306 37.98 -1.05 -11.91
N TRP A 307 39.01 -1.41 -12.66
CA TRP A 307 38.91 -2.21 -13.89
C TRP A 307 38.48 -3.68 -13.67
N PHE A 308 38.18 -4.09 -12.45
CA PHE A 308 37.80 -5.47 -12.14
C PHE A 308 36.33 -5.73 -12.50
N GLU A 309 36.06 -6.93 -13.02
CA GLU A 309 34.78 -7.40 -13.59
C GLU A 309 33.58 -7.45 -12.62
N GLU A 310 33.64 -6.78 -11.46
CA GLU A 310 32.68 -6.92 -10.36
C GLU A 310 32.14 -5.56 -9.84
N HIS A 311 32.60 -4.42 -10.35
CA HIS A 311 32.12 -3.10 -9.91
C HIS A 311 30.87 -2.67 -10.68
N HIS A 312 29.74 -3.30 -10.40
CA HIS A 312 28.43 -2.95 -10.96
C HIS A 312 27.91 -1.61 -10.40
N ILE A 313 26.91 -1.01 -11.05
CA ILE A 313 26.29 0.26 -10.62
C ILE A 313 25.88 0.27 -9.13
N PRO A 314 25.29 -0.80 -8.56
CA PRO A 314 24.99 -0.87 -7.12
C PRO A 314 26.20 -0.62 -6.22
N TRP A 315 27.33 -1.29 -6.50
CA TRP A 315 28.57 -1.11 -5.74
C TRP A 315 29.11 0.33 -5.84
N ILE A 316 29.00 0.94 -7.02
CA ILE A 316 29.38 2.33 -7.23
C ILE A 316 28.50 3.27 -6.41
N ALA A 317 27.20 3.02 -6.36
CA ALA A 317 26.26 3.78 -5.54
C ALA A 317 26.62 3.75 -4.06
N ALA A 318 27.11 2.62 -3.53
CA ALA A 318 27.64 2.53 -2.17
C ALA A 318 28.83 3.47 -1.93
N LYS A 319 29.81 3.50 -2.86
CA LYS A 319 30.97 4.40 -2.76
C LYS A 319 30.61 5.86 -2.93
N VAL A 320 29.61 6.16 -3.75
CA VAL A 320 29.04 7.50 -3.90
C VAL A 320 28.34 7.92 -2.60
N CYS A 321 27.53 7.06 -1.99
CA CYS A 321 26.90 7.32 -0.68
C CYS A 321 27.94 7.68 0.40
N GLU A 322 29.01 6.88 0.51
CA GLU A 322 30.11 7.11 1.45
C GLU A 322 30.73 8.48 1.24
N LYS A 323 31.12 8.81 0.00
CA LYS A 323 31.74 10.09 -0.36
C LYS A 323 30.84 11.29 -0.08
N ILE A 324 29.54 11.19 -0.36
CA ILE A 324 28.58 12.27 -0.08
C ILE A 324 28.49 12.50 1.43
N LYS A 325 28.40 11.44 2.24
CA LYS A 325 28.32 11.56 3.70
C LYS A 325 29.59 12.17 4.30
N GLU A 326 30.76 11.73 3.83
CA GLU A 326 32.03 12.34 4.22
C GLU A 326 32.06 13.82 3.86
N ALA A 327 31.68 14.17 2.64
CA ALA A 327 31.62 15.56 2.18
C ALA A 327 30.64 16.40 3.00
N LEU A 328 29.45 15.89 3.33
CA LEU A 328 28.50 16.59 4.20
C LEU A 328 29.14 16.96 5.54
N VAL A 329 29.79 16.01 6.21
CA VAL A 329 30.47 16.24 7.49
C VAL A 329 31.62 17.24 7.33
N LEU A 330 32.43 17.11 6.29
CA LEU A 330 33.55 18.01 6.00
C LEU A 330 33.08 19.46 5.76
N ASN A 331 31.89 19.63 5.21
CA ASN A 331 31.26 20.93 4.99
C ASN A 331 30.44 21.44 6.19
N GLY A 332 30.43 20.69 7.31
CA GLY A 332 29.72 21.08 8.53
C GLY A 332 28.23 20.77 8.56
N TYR A 333 27.72 19.98 7.61
CA TYR A 333 26.35 19.47 7.61
C TYR A 333 26.23 18.22 8.51
N PRO A 334 25.03 17.93 9.03
CA PRO A 334 24.78 16.66 9.67
C PRO A 334 24.81 15.52 8.64
N PRO A 335 25.19 14.28 9.01
CA PRO A 335 25.24 13.14 8.08
C PRO A 335 23.90 12.77 7.43
N ASN A 336 22.79 13.19 8.04
CA ASN A 336 21.42 12.98 7.57
C ASN A 336 20.81 14.21 6.85
N GLN A 337 21.64 15.18 6.45
CA GLN A 337 21.22 16.35 5.68
C GLN A 337 20.48 15.93 4.39
N THR A 338 19.36 16.60 4.10
CA THR A 338 18.67 16.52 2.80
C THR A 338 19.51 17.21 1.73
N ILE A 339 19.60 16.59 0.55
CA ILE A 339 20.40 17.03 -0.59
C ILE A 339 19.57 16.99 -1.87
N ASP A 340 20.00 17.78 -2.86
CA ASP A 340 19.52 17.68 -4.23
C ASP A 340 20.57 17.03 -5.09
N ILE A 341 20.16 16.31 -6.12
CA ILE A 341 21.08 15.63 -7.02
C ILE A 341 20.83 16.07 -8.46
N VAL A 342 21.90 16.57 -9.11
CA VAL A 342 21.95 16.70 -10.56
C VAL A 342 22.94 15.67 -11.08
N ALA A 343 22.46 14.76 -11.91
CA ALA A 343 23.23 13.63 -12.38
C ALA A 343 23.21 13.54 -13.91
N HIS A 344 24.34 13.12 -14.48
CA HIS A 344 24.49 12.94 -15.93
C HIS A 344 24.74 11.49 -16.30
N SER A 345 24.08 11.01 -17.35
CA SER A 345 24.35 9.70 -17.95
C SER A 345 24.26 8.59 -16.89
N MET A 346 25.27 7.72 -16.78
CA MET A 346 25.39 6.69 -15.75
C MET A 346 25.22 7.21 -14.31
N GLY A 347 25.63 8.46 -14.03
CA GLY A 347 25.48 9.07 -12.71
C GLY A 347 24.02 9.12 -12.26
N GLY A 348 23.08 9.27 -13.20
CA GLY A 348 21.65 9.24 -12.88
C GLY A 348 21.17 7.85 -12.46
N LEU A 349 21.72 6.78 -13.04
CA LEU A 349 21.42 5.41 -12.58
C LEU A 349 21.98 5.15 -11.18
N VAL A 350 23.17 5.69 -10.88
CA VAL A 350 23.77 5.64 -9.54
C VAL A 350 22.86 6.34 -8.52
N ALA A 351 22.46 7.58 -8.81
CA ALA A 351 21.59 8.36 -7.93
C ALA A 351 20.20 7.72 -7.76
N ARG A 352 19.64 7.20 -8.86
CA ARG A 352 18.37 6.49 -8.87
C ARG A 352 18.43 5.24 -7.98
N PHE A 353 19.52 4.47 -8.07
CA PHE A 353 19.74 3.31 -7.22
C PHE A 353 19.74 3.69 -5.73
N MET A 354 20.41 4.80 -5.37
CA MET A 354 20.41 5.31 -4.00
C MET A 354 19.00 5.69 -3.53
N ALA A 355 18.23 6.38 -4.38
CA ALA A 355 16.86 6.80 -4.10
C ALA A 355 15.88 5.63 -3.91
N GLU A 356 16.05 4.52 -4.64
CA GLU A 356 15.09 3.42 -4.66
C GLU A 356 15.47 2.24 -3.75
N HIS A 357 16.77 2.04 -3.50
CA HIS A 357 17.29 0.87 -2.81
C HIS A 357 18.02 1.22 -1.51
N TYR A 358 17.41 2.07 -0.69
CA TYR A 358 17.91 2.38 0.64
C TYR A 358 18.07 1.12 1.50
N MET A 359 19.18 1.05 2.22
CA MET A 359 19.63 -0.11 2.98
C MET A 359 19.94 -1.37 2.14
N ALA A 360 20.09 -1.24 0.82
CA ALA A 360 20.61 -2.35 0.03
C ALA A 360 22.07 -2.66 0.40
N ASP A 361 22.34 -3.94 0.37
CA ASP A 361 23.63 -4.57 0.62
C ASP A 361 24.16 -5.11 -0.72
N VAL A 362 25.30 -4.60 -1.17
CA VAL A 362 25.75 -4.63 -2.57
C VAL A 362 27.21 -5.06 -2.74
N ASP A 363 27.78 -5.75 -1.75
CA ASP A 363 29.14 -6.28 -1.81
C ASP A 363 29.40 -7.18 -3.02
N TYR A 364 28.37 -7.92 -3.47
CA TYR A 364 28.49 -8.97 -4.46
C TYR A 364 27.43 -8.90 -5.56
N TRP A 365 27.77 -9.49 -6.71
CA TRP A 365 26.89 -9.59 -7.88
C TRP A 365 26.57 -11.04 -8.25
N ASN A 366 25.29 -11.34 -8.45
CA ASN A 366 24.78 -12.64 -8.88
C ASN A 366 24.71 -12.71 -10.42
N LYS A 367 25.76 -13.29 -11.02
CA LYS A 367 25.84 -13.50 -12.48
C LYS A 367 24.77 -14.43 -13.04
N ASP A 368 24.17 -15.28 -12.20
CA ASP A 368 23.14 -16.25 -12.57
C ASP A 368 21.71 -15.79 -12.17
N TRP A 369 21.51 -14.48 -11.96
CA TRP A 369 20.19 -13.94 -11.61
C TRP A 369 19.15 -14.26 -12.67
N ASN A 370 18.00 -14.76 -12.21
CA ASN A 370 16.94 -15.32 -13.06
C ASN A 370 15.63 -14.51 -13.01
N GLY A 371 15.68 -13.27 -12.53
CA GLY A 371 14.51 -12.41 -12.35
C GLY A 371 13.85 -12.47 -10.96
N THR A 372 14.33 -13.32 -10.05
CA THR A 372 13.80 -13.39 -8.67
C THR A 372 14.73 -12.71 -7.67
N GLY A 373 14.19 -11.81 -6.85
CA GLY A 373 14.99 -11.00 -5.94
C GLY A 373 15.84 -9.99 -6.72
N TYR A 374 17.03 -9.66 -6.22
CA TYR A 374 17.93 -8.70 -6.85
C TYR A 374 19.21 -9.38 -7.37
N PRO A 375 19.84 -8.83 -8.42
CA PRO A 375 21.13 -9.32 -8.90
C PRO A 375 22.29 -8.87 -8.00
N TRP A 376 22.07 -7.97 -7.04
CA TRP A 376 23.04 -7.62 -5.99
C TRP A 376 22.66 -8.26 -4.65
N TYR A 377 23.66 -8.52 -3.82
CA TYR A 377 23.54 -8.99 -2.44
C TYR A 377 24.82 -8.66 -1.67
N GLY A 378 24.85 -8.85 -0.35
CA GLY A 378 26.11 -8.76 0.37
C GLY A 378 26.18 -9.52 1.68
N ASP A 379 27.00 -9.01 2.59
CA ASP A 379 27.47 -9.70 3.78
C ASP A 379 26.54 -9.60 5.01
N GLY A 380 25.45 -8.84 4.91
CA GLY A 380 24.46 -8.58 5.94
C GLY A 380 24.48 -7.15 6.49
N ASP A 381 25.48 -6.34 6.15
CA ASP A 381 25.55 -4.92 6.50
C ASP A 381 25.13 -4.03 5.31
N ALA A 382 24.28 -3.04 5.58
CA ALA A 382 23.76 -2.18 4.51
C ALA A 382 24.80 -1.17 4.02
N ASP A 383 25.04 -1.17 2.70
CA ASP A 383 25.96 -0.27 1.99
C ASP A 383 25.31 1.04 1.55
N ILE A 384 24.07 0.97 1.05
CA ILE A 384 23.32 2.14 0.59
C ILE A 384 22.70 2.83 1.80
N THR A 385 23.48 3.73 2.38
CA THR A 385 23.12 4.38 3.64
C THR A 385 22.60 5.81 3.48
N LEU A 386 22.56 6.34 2.25
CA LEU A 386 21.83 7.55 1.86
C LEU A 386 20.77 7.12 0.85
N GLY A 387 19.53 7.57 1.02
CA GLY A 387 18.44 7.19 0.11
C GLY A 387 17.27 8.17 0.13
N PRO A 388 16.03 7.70 -0.13
CA PRO A 388 14.90 8.57 -0.45
C PRO A 388 14.49 9.52 0.68
N TYR A 389 14.89 9.24 1.92
CA TYR A 389 14.60 10.13 3.05
C TYR A 389 15.52 11.35 3.11
N GLN A 390 16.58 11.38 2.30
CA GLN A 390 17.62 12.41 2.27
C GLN A 390 17.80 13.03 0.89
N ILE A 391 17.13 12.54 -0.16
CA ILE A 391 17.19 13.10 -1.50
C ILE A 391 15.88 13.82 -1.71
N ASP A 392 15.91 15.12 -1.97
CA ASP A 392 14.72 15.86 -2.37
C ASP A 392 14.51 15.72 -3.88
N ASP A 393 15.35 16.40 -4.67
CA ASP A 393 15.32 16.35 -6.11
C ASP A 393 16.37 15.40 -6.71
N LEU A 394 15.97 14.71 -7.78
CA LEU A 394 16.86 13.98 -8.67
C LEU A 394 16.61 14.39 -10.13
N ILE A 395 17.51 15.22 -10.66
CA ILE A 395 17.49 15.62 -12.07
C ILE A 395 18.48 14.74 -12.85
N ALA A 396 17.94 13.90 -13.72
CA ALA A 396 18.66 12.88 -14.48
C ALA A 396 18.78 13.28 -15.95
N VAL A 397 19.95 13.78 -16.34
CA VAL A 397 20.22 14.30 -17.69
C VAL A 397 20.90 13.23 -18.56
N GLY A 398 20.27 12.87 -19.67
CA GLY A 398 20.75 11.84 -20.60
C GLY A 398 20.93 10.47 -19.93
N THR A 399 20.24 10.20 -18.83
CA THR A 399 20.41 8.96 -18.07
C THR A 399 19.78 7.77 -18.80
N PRO A 400 20.49 6.64 -18.96
CA PRO A 400 19.95 5.48 -19.64
C PRO A 400 19.07 4.62 -18.71
N CYS A 401 17.94 5.14 -18.20
CA CYS A 401 17.03 4.36 -17.33
C CYS A 401 16.37 3.19 -18.06
N HIS A 402 16.11 3.33 -19.36
CA HIS A 402 15.68 2.24 -20.23
C HIS A 402 16.84 1.53 -20.93
N GLY A 403 18.07 1.95 -20.61
CA GLY A 403 19.30 1.42 -21.17
C GLY A 403 19.68 2.02 -22.52
N VAL A 404 20.70 1.42 -23.11
CA VAL A 404 21.21 1.71 -24.45
C VAL A 404 21.25 0.44 -25.31
N PRO A 405 21.11 0.54 -26.64
CA PRO A 405 21.16 -0.60 -27.53
C PRO A 405 22.46 -1.43 -27.42
N PRO A 406 22.38 -2.77 -27.54
CA PRO A 406 23.56 -3.60 -27.63
C PRO A 406 24.34 -3.28 -28.91
N ASN A 407 25.68 -3.30 -28.85
CA ASN A 407 26.62 -3.09 -29.97
C ASN A 407 26.95 -1.63 -30.35
N ILE A 408 26.61 -0.65 -29.53
CA ILE A 408 27.26 0.67 -29.64
C ILE A 408 28.78 0.44 -29.51
N ASN A 409 29.57 1.01 -30.39
CA ASN A 409 31.03 0.87 -30.35
C ASN A 409 31.71 2.22 -30.51
N GLU A 410 32.97 2.29 -30.08
CA GLU A 410 33.75 3.53 -30.07
C GLU A 410 33.85 4.18 -31.46
N SER A 411 33.97 3.39 -32.53
CA SER A 411 34.05 3.93 -33.90
C SER A 411 32.75 4.63 -34.32
N PHE A 412 31.60 4.04 -34.00
CA PHE A 412 30.29 4.63 -34.23
C PHE A 412 30.10 5.91 -33.39
N LEU A 413 30.42 5.86 -32.09
CA LEU A 413 30.32 7.03 -31.22
C LEU A 413 31.23 8.18 -31.67
N ARG A 414 32.47 7.90 -32.09
CA ARG A 414 33.38 8.90 -32.65
C ARG A 414 32.88 9.50 -33.97
N SER A 415 32.01 8.82 -34.69
CA SER A 415 31.42 9.35 -35.94
C SER A 415 30.30 10.36 -35.68
N ILE A 416 29.62 10.22 -34.54
CA ILE A 416 28.48 11.05 -34.11
C ILE A 416 28.95 12.19 -33.20
N ILE A 417 29.60 11.85 -32.09
CA ILE A 417 30.16 12.78 -31.10
C ILE A 417 31.68 12.84 -31.28
N LYS A 418 32.10 13.54 -32.33
CA LYS A 418 33.50 13.53 -32.83
C LYS A 418 34.56 13.96 -31.83
N TYR A 419 34.16 14.66 -30.78
CA TYR A 419 35.04 15.24 -29.78
C TYR A 419 35.09 14.41 -28.47
N ALA A 420 34.25 13.38 -28.34
CA ALA A 420 34.22 12.52 -27.16
C ALA A 420 35.28 11.42 -27.23
N TYR A 421 35.91 11.14 -26.09
CA TYR A 421 36.83 10.02 -25.92
C TYR A 421 36.18 8.98 -25.01
N PHE A 422 35.85 7.81 -25.56
CA PHE A 422 35.31 6.69 -24.81
C PHE A 422 36.40 5.62 -24.69
N PRO A 423 37.13 5.55 -23.55
CA PRO A 423 38.01 4.42 -23.31
C PRO A 423 37.18 3.13 -23.30
N TRP A 424 37.77 2.04 -23.79
CA TRP A 424 37.20 0.70 -23.93
C TRP A 424 36.00 0.36 -23.00
N TRP A 425 34.95 -0.24 -23.60
CA TRP A 425 33.72 -0.73 -22.95
C TRP A 425 33.99 -1.76 -21.82
N MET A 426 34.34 -1.33 -20.61
CA MET A 426 34.63 -2.24 -19.50
C MET A 426 33.91 -1.85 -18.20
N GLY A 427 33.60 -2.88 -17.39
CA GLY A 427 33.03 -2.78 -16.05
C GLY A 427 31.51 -2.63 -16.03
N GLN A 428 31.03 -1.39 -16.15
CA GLN A 428 29.66 -0.98 -15.81
C GLN A 428 28.72 -0.90 -17.01
N VAL A 429 29.27 -0.82 -18.23
CA VAL A 429 28.46 -0.73 -19.45
C VAL A 429 27.43 -1.86 -19.58
N PRO A 430 27.74 -3.13 -19.22
CA PRO A 430 26.74 -4.20 -19.23
C PRO A 430 25.48 -3.92 -18.41
N ASP A 431 25.58 -3.11 -17.34
CA ASP A 431 24.42 -2.74 -16.52
C ASP A 431 23.51 -1.71 -17.22
N MET A 432 24.00 -1.01 -18.23
CA MET A 432 23.28 0.03 -18.96
C MET A 432 22.71 -0.46 -20.29
N ILE A 433 22.97 -1.70 -20.70
CA ILE A 433 22.44 -2.23 -21.96
C ILE A 433 20.97 -2.62 -21.77
N TYR A 434 20.16 -2.51 -22.83
CA TYR A 434 18.80 -3.03 -22.85
C TYR A 434 18.70 -4.42 -22.24
N ASP A 435 17.66 -4.61 -21.41
CA ASP A 435 17.35 -5.86 -20.71
C ASP A 435 18.46 -6.37 -19.78
N ALA A 436 19.42 -5.53 -19.41
CA ALA A 436 20.43 -5.89 -18.41
C ALA A 436 19.75 -6.28 -17.08
N PRO A 437 20.29 -7.28 -16.35
CA PRO A 437 19.77 -7.67 -15.04
C PRO A 437 19.57 -6.49 -14.09
N PHE A 438 20.49 -5.52 -14.10
CA PHE A 438 20.39 -4.29 -13.33
C PHE A 438 19.11 -3.50 -13.66
N LEU A 439 18.89 -3.14 -14.93
CA LEU A 439 17.73 -2.34 -15.35
C LEU A 439 16.41 -3.08 -15.13
N GLN A 440 16.39 -4.39 -15.38
CA GLN A 440 15.21 -5.21 -15.11
C GLN A 440 14.86 -5.22 -13.62
N ALA A 441 15.86 -5.28 -12.74
CA ALA A 441 15.66 -5.25 -11.30
C ALA A 441 15.25 -3.86 -10.78
N MET A 442 15.75 -2.78 -11.41
CA MET A 442 15.33 -1.41 -11.12
C MET A 442 13.89 -1.13 -11.57
N GLY A 443 13.46 -1.68 -12.70
CA GLY A 443 12.18 -1.32 -13.33
C GLY A 443 12.09 0.17 -13.69
N TYR A 444 10.87 0.71 -13.82
CA TYR A 444 10.64 2.07 -14.32
C TYR A 444 9.76 2.96 -13.43
N LYS A 445 9.31 2.47 -12.27
CA LYS A 445 8.35 3.22 -11.42
C LYS A 445 8.95 4.38 -10.64
N GLY A 446 10.22 4.28 -10.25
CA GLY A 446 10.80 5.24 -9.32
C GLY A 446 10.27 5.10 -7.88
N THR A 447 10.46 6.16 -7.10
CA THR A 447 9.94 6.32 -5.74
C THR A 447 9.10 7.59 -5.62
N ASP A 448 8.16 7.62 -4.67
CA ASP A 448 7.29 8.78 -4.37
C ASP A 448 7.87 9.69 -3.26
N LEU A 449 9.09 9.40 -2.83
CA LEU A 449 9.81 10.14 -1.78
C LEU A 449 10.92 11.04 -2.34
N VAL A 450 11.05 11.09 -3.66
CA VAL A 450 12.04 11.89 -4.39
C VAL A 450 11.33 12.50 -5.60
N ASP A 451 11.56 13.78 -5.84
CA ASP A 451 11.09 14.46 -7.02
C ASP A 451 12.06 14.25 -8.18
N TYR A 452 11.61 13.43 -9.12
CA TYR A 452 12.42 12.97 -10.24
C TYR A 452 12.10 13.75 -11.50
N TYR A 453 13.14 14.21 -12.20
CA TYR A 453 13.02 14.87 -13.50
C TYR A 453 13.98 14.25 -14.52
N GLY A 454 13.42 13.69 -15.60
CA GLY A 454 14.21 13.19 -16.73
C GLY A 454 14.47 14.30 -17.76
N VAL A 455 15.68 14.37 -18.31
CA VAL A 455 16.03 15.28 -19.41
C VAL A 455 16.71 14.53 -20.54
N GLY A 456 16.13 14.58 -21.74
CA GLY A 456 16.61 13.93 -22.94
C GLY A 456 17.00 14.92 -24.05
N GLY A 457 17.97 14.55 -24.87
CA GLY A 457 18.28 15.26 -26.12
C GLY A 457 17.96 14.42 -27.34
N ASP A 458 17.57 15.07 -28.42
CA ASP A 458 17.32 14.44 -29.72
C ASP A 458 18.12 15.19 -30.81
N ILE A 459 19.10 14.51 -31.39
CA ILE A 459 19.91 15.03 -32.50
C ILE A 459 19.56 14.38 -33.86
N GLY A 460 18.46 13.63 -33.92
CA GLY A 460 17.97 12.94 -35.12
C GLY A 460 18.78 11.71 -35.52
N VAL A 461 19.57 11.14 -34.60
CA VAL A 461 20.41 9.96 -34.86
C VAL A 461 19.74 8.71 -34.30
N ILE A 462 19.50 7.71 -35.15
CA ILE A 462 19.02 6.40 -34.70
C ILE A 462 20.20 5.65 -34.05
N ILE A 463 20.04 5.26 -32.80
CA ILE A 463 20.92 4.32 -32.11
C ILE A 463 20.10 3.06 -31.84
N GLY A 464 20.63 1.89 -32.23
CA GLY A 464 19.87 0.64 -32.29
C GLY A 464 19.16 0.46 -33.63
N ASP A 465 17.95 -0.10 -33.61
CA ASP A 465 17.24 -0.50 -34.82
C ASP A 465 16.19 0.52 -35.28
N TYR A 466 15.55 1.25 -34.36
CA TYR A 466 14.46 2.20 -34.64
C TYR A 466 14.32 3.25 -33.51
N PRO A 467 13.71 4.43 -33.79
CA PRO A 467 13.30 5.40 -32.77
C PRO A 467 12.38 4.79 -31.73
N VAL A 468 12.51 5.17 -30.46
CA VAL A 468 11.81 4.55 -29.32
C VAL A 468 10.79 5.50 -28.72
N ASP A 469 9.69 4.94 -28.20
CA ASP A 469 8.61 5.62 -27.48
C ASP A 469 8.48 4.92 -26.13
N PHE A 470 9.35 5.29 -25.20
CA PHE A 470 9.39 4.75 -23.84
C PHE A 470 8.37 5.40 -22.92
N ASP A 471 7.98 6.67 -23.15
CA ASP A 471 6.97 7.34 -22.33
C ASP A 471 5.53 6.95 -22.69
N GLY A 472 5.33 6.39 -23.89
CA GLY A 472 4.07 5.85 -24.36
C GLY A 472 3.10 6.91 -24.86
N ASP A 473 3.58 8.11 -25.20
CA ASP A 473 2.76 9.21 -25.71
C ASP A 473 2.39 9.05 -27.20
N GLY A 474 3.02 8.09 -27.90
CA GLY A 474 2.81 7.78 -29.31
C GLY A 474 3.76 8.49 -30.28
N ILE A 475 4.73 9.26 -29.77
CA ILE A 475 5.71 10.03 -30.54
C ILE A 475 7.10 9.45 -30.27
N PRO A 476 7.60 8.55 -31.15
CA PRO A 476 8.92 7.96 -30.93
C PRO A 476 10.04 8.96 -31.26
N HIS A 477 11.02 9.05 -30.36
CA HIS A 477 12.20 9.90 -30.50
C HIS A 477 13.48 9.12 -30.85
N TYR A 478 14.50 9.84 -31.30
CA TYR A 478 15.76 9.26 -31.75
C TYR A 478 16.74 9.06 -30.58
N SER A 479 17.82 9.83 -30.56
CA SER A 479 18.85 9.76 -29.53
C SER A 479 19.62 11.07 -29.43
N ASP A 480 20.33 11.23 -28.33
CA ASP A 480 21.30 12.29 -28.10
C ASP A 480 22.71 11.95 -28.67
N GLY A 481 22.83 10.86 -29.44
CA GLY A 481 24.10 10.38 -29.96
C GLY A 481 24.82 9.34 -29.09
N LEU A 482 24.32 9.05 -27.89
CA LEU A 482 24.74 7.89 -27.08
C LEU A 482 23.55 7.12 -26.49
N CYS A 483 22.59 7.83 -25.91
CA CYS A 483 21.40 7.29 -25.26
C CYS A 483 20.14 7.63 -26.08
N PRO A 484 19.16 6.72 -26.15
CA PRO A 484 17.85 7.07 -26.69
C PRO A 484 17.25 8.27 -25.94
N THR A 485 16.59 9.17 -26.67
CA THR A 485 16.13 10.45 -26.14
C THR A 485 15.24 10.31 -24.91
N GLU A 486 14.30 9.37 -24.94
CA GLU A 486 13.36 9.13 -23.84
C GLU A 486 13.89 8.17 -22.77
N SER A 487 15.13 7.68 -22.90
CA SER A 487 15.69 6.73 -21.93
C SER A 487 15.68 7.24 -20.48
N PRO A 488 15.80 8.56 -20.18
CA PRO A 488 15.65 9.10 -18.82
C PRO A 488 14.24 9.06 -18.24
N TYR A 489 13.22 8.65 -18.98
CA TYR A 489 11.86 8.61 -18.45
C TYR A 489 11.70 7.59 -17.30
N LEU A 490 10.77 7.88 -16.38
CA LEU A 490 10.22 6.94 -15.40
C LEU A 490 8.69 7.10 -15.38
N GLU A 491 7.97 6.00 -15.14
CA GLU A 491 6.50 5.95 -15.22
C GLU A 491 5.83 7.07 -14.41
N GLY A 492 5.13 7.97 -15.12
CA GLY A 492 4.38 9.07 -14.49
C GLY A 492 5.24 10.22 -13.98
N LYS A 493 6.55 10.23 -14.24
CA LYS A 493 7.45 11.33 -13.90
C LYS A 493 7.67 12.27 -15.11
N PRO A 494 7.97 13.57 -14.88
CA PRO A 494 8.25 14.50 -15.96
C PRO A 494 9.46 14.10 -16.82
N LEU A 495 9.33 14.29 -18.13
CA LEU A 495 10.41 14.19 -19.11
C LEU A 495 10.49 15.50 -19.92
N TYR A 496 11.66 16.11 -19.96
CA TYR A 496 11.94 17.27 -20.79
C TYR A 496 12.84 16.88 -21.98
N ILE A 497 12.33 17.05 -23.20
CA ILE A 497 13.04 16.70 -24.44
C ILE A 497 13.50 17.97 -25.17
N LEU A 498 14.75 17.97 -25.59
CA LEU A 498 15.35 19.01 -26.42
C LEU A 498 15.75 18.46 -27.79
N GLU A 499 15.03 18.88 -28.83
CA GLU A 499 15.37 18.56 -30.22
C GLU A 499 16.34 19.58 -30.82
N GLY A 500 17.37 19.09 -31.52
CA GLY A 500 18.35 19.94 -32.17
C GLY A 500 19.46 19.18 -32.89
N HIS A 501 20.71 19.60 -32.66
CA HIS A 501 21.87 19.07 -33.36
C HIS A 501 23.04 18.84 -32.40
N ALA A 502 23.95 17.95 -32.80
CA ALA A 502 25.19 17.78 -32.06
C ALA A 502 26.14 18.97 -32.21
N TRP A 503 26.98 19.17 -31.19
CA TRP A 503 28.04 20.17 -31.22
C TRP A 503 29.01 19.97 -32.40
N PRO A 504 29.44 21.04 -33.09
CA PRO A 504 29.27 22.47 -32.77
C PRO A 504 28.07 23.15 -33.43
N VAL A 505 27.15 22.40 -34.02
CA VAL A 505 25.99 22.97 -34.72
C VAL A 505 24.82 23.22 -33.78
N GLY A 506 24.68 22.39 -32.75
CA GLY A 506 23.74 22.55 -31.64
C GLY A 506 24.35 22.08 -30.32
N GLU A 507 23.51 21.98 -29.30
CA GLU A 507 23.90 21.69 -27.92
C GLU A 507 23.07 20.54 -27.32
N GLU A 508 22.38 19.77 -28.16
CA GLU A 508 21.40 18.75 -27.77
C GLU A 508 21.97 17.31 -27.76
N ASP A 509 23.27 17.14 -28.02
CA ASP A 509 23.93 15.84 -27.89
C ASP A 509 24.25 15.47 -26.43
N HIS A 510 24.51 14.18 -26.19
CA HIS A 510 24.65 13.56 -24.87
C HIS A 510 25.55 14.32 -23.90
N ILE A 511 26.67 14.88 -24.37
CA ILE A 511 27.63 15.58 -23.51
C ILE A 511 27.24 17.05 -23.40
N SER A 512 26.87 17.68 -24.53
CA SER A 512 26.52 19.11 -24.58
C SER A 512 25.32 19.48 -23.70
N LEU A 513 24.34 18.58 -23.56
CA LEU A 513 23.12 18.77 -22.77
C LEU A 513 23.41 19.28 -21.36
N ILE A 514 24.31 18.63 -20.62
CA ILE A 514 24.66 19.06 -19.26
C ILE A 514 25.84 20.05 -19.25
N ALA A 515 26.58 20.16 -20.35
CA ALA A 515 27.82 20.92 -20.40
C ALA A 515 27.64 22.40 -20.62
N ILE A 516 26.85 22.72 -21.64
CA ILE A 516 26.80 24.04 -22.23
C ILE A 516 25.37 24.45 -22.61
N ASN A 517 24.41 23.53 -22.60
CA ASN A 517 23.04 23.83 -22.99
C ASN A 517 22.36 24.72 -21.95
N GLU A 518 22.15 25.98 -22.31
CA GLU A 518 21.56 26.98 -21.42
C GLU A 518 20.14 26.60 -20.98
N LYS A 519 19.35 25.97 -21.85
CA LYS A 519 17.97 25.56 -21.53
C LYS A 519 17.93 24.45 -20.50
N VAL A 520 18.86 23.49 -20.58
CA VAL A 520 18.98 22.43 -19.55
C VAL A 520 19.38 23.04 -18.21
N HIS A 521 20.33 23.97 -18.21
CA HIS A 521 20.73 24.65 -16.98
C HIS A 521 19.59 25.48 -16.36
N GLU A 522 18.80 26.19 -17.17
CA GLU A 522 17.61 26.91 -16.71
C GLU A 522 16.57 25.95 -16.13
N TYR A 523 16.31 24.82 -16.80
CA TYR A 523 15.41 23.77 -16.31
C TYR A 523 15.86 23.20 -14.97
N ILE A 524 17.16 22.94 -14.80
CA ILE A 524 17.73 22.49 -13.53
C ILE A 524 17.47 23.52 -12.42
N LEU A 525 17.77 24.80 -12.68
CA LEU A 525 17.58 25.87 -11.68
C LEU A 525 16.12 26.05 -11.27
N GLU A 526 15.20 25.90 -12.23
CA GLU A 526 13.77 25.99 -12.00
C GLU A 526 13.28 24.85 -11.09
N HIS A 527 13.69 23.61 -11.36
CA HIS A 527 13.15 22.44 -10.67
C HIS A 527 13.80 22.11 -9.33
N LEU A 528 14.93 22.74 -8.98
CA LEU A 528 15.57 22.59 -7.68
C LEU A 528 14.91 23.40 -6.54
N ILE A 529 13.82 24.14 -6.80
CA ILE A 529 13.14 25.02 -5.81
C ILE A 529 11.63 25.19 -6.07
N LEU A 530 11.05 24.45 -7.03
CA LEU A 530 9.76 24.85 -7.64
C LEU A 530 8.52 24.57 -6.81
#